data_AF-A0A645EBC2-F1
#
_entry.id   AF-A0A645EBC2-F1
#
_cell.length_a   1.000
_cell.length_b   1.000
_cell.length_c   1.000
_cell.angle_alpha   90.00
_cell.angle_beta   90.00
_cell.angle_gamma   90.00
#
_symmetry.space_group_name_H-M   'P 1'
#
loop_
_entity.id
_entity.type
_entity.pdbx_description
1 polymer ?
#
loop_
_entity_poly.entity_id
_entity_poly.type
_entity_poly.pdbx_seq_one_letter_code
_entity_poly.pdbx_strand_id
1 'polypeptide(L)'
;MSNKTLDQFTDAMRDAANKAADVASNLAMKGKEKIDRMSLENELAKAQRQLGALVYSLKKSGEENPELVDHYIDVIAGVEAKLNENEATQAEKYCVSVCPQCGTEVADDAGFCSHCGAKLS
;
A
#
# COMPACT_ATOMS: atom_id res chain seq x y z
N MET A 1 18.44 35.64 34.18
CA MET A 1 17.18 35.70 33.42
C MET A 1 17.34 34.78 32.22
N SER A 2 16.63 33.66 32.16
CA SER A 2 16.67 32.75 31.00
C SER A 2 16.20 33.51 29.76
N ASN A 3 16.98 33.50 28.69
CA ASN A 3 16.68 34.25 27.47
C ASN A 3 15.67 33.46 26.62
N LYS A 4 14.42 33.42 27.10
CA LYS A 4 13.30 32.62 26.56
C LYS A 4 13.11 32.73 25.05
N THR A 5 13.48 33.84 24.44
CA THR A 5 13.36 34.09 23.00
C THR A 5 14.39 33.32 22.17
N LEU A 6 15.59 33.08 22.71
CA LEU A 6 16.62 32.28 22.04
C LEU A 6 16.28 30.78 22.11
N ASP A 7 15.81 30.32 23.29
CA ASP A 7 15.37 28.94 23.49
C ASP A 7 14.19 28.61 22.55
N GLN A 8 13.20 29.51 22.43
CA GLN A 8 12.07 29.36 21.49
C GLN A 8 12.52 29.26 20.03
N PHE A 9 13.52 30.06 19.63
CA PHE A 9 14.04 30.01 18.27
C PHE A 9 14.77 28.69 17.99
N THR A 10 15.56 28.19 18.94
CA THR A 10 16.24 26.89 18.80
C THR A 10 15.27 25.72 18.77
N ASP A 11 14.19 25.77 19.56
CA ASP A 11 13.15 24.73 19.56
C ASP A 11 12.38 24.71 18.23
N ALA A 12 12.00 25.89 17.72
CA ALA A 12 11.35 26.00 16.41
C ALA A 12 12.24 25.47 15.27
N MET A 13 13.56 25.72 15.33
CA MET A 13 14.52 25.18 14.36
C MET A 13 14.62 23.65 14.45
N ARG A 14 14.62 23.09 15.67
CA ARG A 14 14.65 21.65 15.89
C ARG A 14 13.38 20.97 15.39
N ASP A 15 12.23 21.56 15.65
CA ASP A 15 10.93 21.06 15.18
C ASP A 15 10.82 21.09 13.66
N ALA A 16 11.31 22.16 13.02
CA ALA A 16 11.37 22.26 11.57
C ALA A 16 12.29 21.17 10.97
N ALA A 17 13.45 20.93 11.58
CA ALA A 17 14.37 19.87 11.16
C ALA A 17 13.76 18.46 11.32
N ASN A 18 13.11 18.18 12.46
CA ASN A 18 12.43 16.91 12.72
C ASN A 18 11.29 16.67 11.71
N LYS A 19 10.43 17.67 11.48
CA LYS A 19 9.35 17.57 10.48
C LYS A 19 9.86 17.31 9.07
N ALA A 20 10.96 17.96 8.68
CA ALA A 20 11.59 17.72 7.38
C ALA A 20 12.12 16.28 7.27
N ALA A 21 12.74 15.76 8.33
CA ALA A 21 13.20 14.38 8.40
C ALA A 21 12.04 13.37 8.33
N ASP A 22 10.95 13.62 9.05
CA ASP A 22 9.77 12.76 9.06
C ASP A 22 9.10 12.71 7.68
N VAL A 23 8.95 13.86 7.00
CA VAL A 23 8.39 13.91 5.63
C VAL A 23 9.27 13.14 4.66
N ALA A 24 10.60 13.31 4.73
CA ALA A 24 11.53 12.59 3.85
C ALA A 24 11.47 11.07 4.09
N SER A 25 11.43 10.64 5.36
CA SER A 25 11.29 9.23 5.74
C SER A 25 9.98 8.63 5.21
N ASN A 26 8.85 9.30 5.44
CA ASN A 26 7.54 8.85 5.00
C ASN A 26 7.43 8.73 3.47
N LEU A 27 8.02 9.66 2.72
CA LEU A 27 8.04 9.60 1.27
C LEU A 27 8.88 8.41 0.77
N ALA A 28 10.04 8.16 1.39
CA ALA A 28 10.88 7.01 1.05
C ALA A 28 10.17 5.68 1.35
N MET A 29 9.49 5.59 2.50
CA MET A 29 8.71 4.40 2.88
C MET A 29 7.55 4.15 1.91
N LYS A 30 6.72 5.16 1.63
CA LYS A 30 5.61 5.05 0.66
C LYS A 30 6.11 4.70 -0.75
N GLY A 31 7.26 5.24 -1.13
CA GLY A 31 7.91 4.92 -2.40
C GLY A 31 8.29 3.45 -2.49
N LYS A 32 8.90 2.90 -1.44
CA LYS A 32 9.26 1.48 -1.35
C LYS A 32 8.03 0.58 -1.41
N GLU A 33 7.00 0.88 -0.61
CA GLU A 33 5.74 0.11 -0.59
C GLU A 33 5.10 0.03 -1.99
N LYS A 34 5.09 1.15 -2.72
CA LYS A 34 4.54 1.20 -4.07
C LYS A 34 5.36 0.36 -5.06
N ILE A 35 6.69 0.35 -4.94
CA ILE A 35 7.58 -0.48 -5.76
C ILE A 35 7.36 -1.97 -5.47
N ASP A 36 7.29 -2.35 -4.20
CA ASP A 36 7.09 -3.74 -3.78
C ASP A 36 5.74 -4.26 -4.32
N ARG A 37 4.67 -3.46 -4.19
CA ARG A 37 3.35 -3.78 -4.77
C ARG A 37 3.41 -3.92 -6.29
N MET A 38 4.06 -3.00 -7.00
CA MET A 38 4.22 -3.09 -8.46
C MET A 38 4.99 -4.35 -8.88
N SER A 39 5.98 -4.78 -8.08
CA SER A 39 6.71 -6.01 -8.33
C SER A 39 5.80 -7.23 -8.23
N LEU A 40 5.03 -7.33 -7.16
CA LEU A 40 4.06 -8.41 -6.94
C LEU A 40 2.97 -8.42 -8.02
N GLU A 41 2.42 -7.27 -8.41
CA GLU A 41 1.44 -7.16 -9.52
C GLU A 41 2.02 -7.68 -10.85
N ASN A 42 3.29 -7.38 -11.12
CA ASN A 42 3.97 -7.86 -12.32
C ASN A 42 4.25 -9.37 -12.25
N GLU A 43 4.61 -9.89 -11.08
CA GLU A 43 4.75 -11.34 -10.85
C GLU A 43 3.42 -12.07 -11.06
N LEU A 44 2.32 -11.55 -10.50
CA LEU A 44 0.98 -12.08 -10.68
C LEU A 44 0.60 -12.12 -12.17
N ALA A 45 0.78 -11.00 -12.88
CA ALA A 45 0.48 -10.91 -14.29
C ALA A 45 1.30 -11.89 -15.15
N LYS A 46 2.57 -12.14 -14.78
CA LYS A 46 3.42 -13.13 -15.45
C LYS A 46 2.92 -14.55 -15.18
N ALA A 47 2.65 -14.91 -13.93
CA ALA A 47 2.18 -16.24 -13.56
C ALA A 47 0.85 -16.57 -14.25
N GLN A 48 -0.10 -15.64 -14.25
CA GLN A 48 -1.39 -15.79 -14.95
C GLN A 48 -1.22 -15.99 -16.47
N ARG A 49 -0.30 -15.25 -17.10
CA ARG A 49 0.02 -15.43 -18.53
C ARG A 49 0.64 -16.80 -18.81
N GLN A 50 1.55 -17.25 -17.95
CA GLN A 50 2.19 -18.56 -18.08
C GLN A 50 1.17 -19.69 -17.92
N LEU A 51 0.29 -19.60 -16.93
CA LEU A 51 -0.82 -20.53 -16.74
C LEU A 51 -1.73 -20.56 -17.98
N GLY A 52 -2.14 -19.40 -18.49
CA GLY A 52 -2.97 -19.32 -19.69
C GLY A 52 -2.30 -19.95 -20.92
N ALA A 53 -0.99 -19.69 -21.11
CA ALA A 53 -0.22 -20.31 -22.19
C ALA A 53 -0.14 -21.83 -22.05
N LEU A 54 0.08 -22.34 -20.83
CA LEU A 54 0.12 -23.76 -20.51
C LEU A 54 -1.23 -24.44 -20.78
N VAL A 55 -2.32 -23.89 -20.25
CA VAL A 55 -3.66 -24.44 -20.45
C VAL A 55 -4.02 -24.47 -21.94
N TYR A 56 -3.69 -23.40 -22.67
CA TYR A 56 -3.87 -23.38 -24.12
C TYR A 56 -3.05 -24.47 -24.82
N SER A 57 -1.77 -24.63 -24.47
CA SER A 57 -0.91 -25.64 -25.10
C SER A 57 -1.41 -27.06 -24.83
N LEU A 58 -1.74 -27.37 -23.58
CA LEU A 58 -2.29 -28.67 -23.16
C LEU A 58 -3.59 -28.97 -23.90
N LYS A 59 -4.50 -27.99 -23.96
CA LYS A 59 -5.79 -28.18 -24.63
C LYS A 59 -5.62 -28.36 -26.14
N LYS A 60 -4.66 -27.66 -26.76
CA LYS A 60 -4.37 -27.76 -28.19
C LYS A 60 -3.71 -29.09 -28.55
N SER A 61 -2.80 -29.61 -27.72
CA SER A 61 -2.17 -30.91 -27.95
C SER A 61 -3.06 -32.10 -27.56
N GLY A 62 -4.10 -31.85 -26.74
CA GLY A 62 -4.93 -32.91 -26.17
C GLY A 62 -4.25 -33.63 -25.01
N GLU A 63 -3.18 -33.05 -24.47
CA GLU A 63 -2.46 -33.55 -23.30
C GLU A 63 -3.04 -32.94 -22.02
N GLU A 64 -2.85 -33.65 -20.91
CA GLU A 64 -3.22 -33.17 -19.58
C GLU A 64 -1.99 -33.16 -18.69
N ASN A 65 -1.87 -32.12 -17.87
CA ASN A 65 -0.83 -32.01 -16.86
C ASN A 65 -1.38 -31.25 -15.64
N PRO A 66 -2.27 -31.88 -14.85
CA PRO A 66 -2.92 -31.24 -13.72
C PRO A 66 -1.91 -30.75 -12.67
N GLU A 67 -0.87 -31.54 -12.37
CA GLU A 67 0.19 -31.17 -11.43
C GLU A 67 0.85 -29.82 -11.79
N LEU A 68 1.15 -29.60 -13.07
CA LEU A 68 1.76 -28.35 -13.51
C LEU A 68 0.77 -27.19 -13.48
N VAL A 69 -0.51 -27.44 -13.77
CA VAL A 69 -1.57 -26.44 -13.64
C VAL A 69 -1.75 -26.03 -12.18
N ASP A 70 -1.84 -27.01 -11.28
CA ASP A 70 -1.98 -26.81 -9.84
C ASP A 70 -0.79 -26.05 -9.27
N HIS A 71 0.43 -26.36 -9.71
CA HIS A 71 1.62 -25.60 -9.33
C HIS A 71 1.48 -24.10 -9.68
N TYR A 72 1.01 -23.77 -10.88
CA TYR A 72 0.81 -22.35 -11.25
C TYR A 72 -0.33 -21.70 -10.47
N ILE A 73 -1.38 -22.44 -10.14
CA ILE A 73 -2.47 -21.96 -9.27
C ILE A 73 -1.92 -21.63 -7.88
N ASP A 74 -1.10 -22.51 -7.29
CA ASP A 74 -0.48 -22.29 -5.99
C ASP A 74 0.46 -21.07 -6.00
N VAL A 75 1.23 -20.89 -7.07
CA VAL A 75 2.09 -19.71 -7.25
C VAL A 75 1.23 -18.43 -7.32
N ILE A 76 0.15 -18.43 -8.10
CA ILE A 76 -0.77 -17.29 -8.21
C ILE A 76 -1.39 -16.98 -6.85
N ALA A 77 -1.93 -17.98 -6.16
CA ALA A 77 -2.54 -17.84 -4.85
C ALA A 77 -1.54 -17.27 -3.81
N GLY A 78 -0.27 -17.71 -3.87
CA GLY A 78 0.79 -17.20 -3.01
C GLY A 78 1.12 -15.72 -3.27
N VAL A 79 1.08 -15.27 -4.53
CA VAL A 79 1.31 -13.85 -4.87
C VAL A 79 0.09 -13.00 -4.49
N GLU A 80 -1.13 -13.49 -4.72
CA GLU A 80 -2.37 -12.82 -4.32
C GLU A 80 -2.45 -12.65 -2.80
N ALA A 81 -2.05 -13.67 -2.03
CA ALA A 81 -1.98 -13.58 -0.57
C ALA A 81 -1.02 -12.47 -0.11
N LYS A 82 0.17 -12.35 -0.74
CA LYS A 82 1.14 -11.30 -0.43
C LYS A 82 0.62 -9.90 -0.79
N LEU A 83 -0.10 -9.76 -1.89
CA LEU A 83 -0.73 -8.49 -2.28
C LEU A 83 -1.79 -8.09 -1.25
N ASN A 84 -2.66 -9.02 -0.85
CA ASN A 84 -3.68 -8.76 0.15
C ASN A 84 -3.09 -8.41 1.52
N GLU A 85 -2.05 -9.11 1.97
CA GLU A 85 -1.33 -8.78 3.20
C GLU A 85 -0.71 -7.37 3.15
N ASN A 86 -0.14 -6.99 1.99
CA ASN A 86 0.41 -5.66 1.80
C ASN A 86 -0.66 -4.56 1.83
N GLU A 87 -1.84 -4.83 1.26
CA GLU A 87 -3.00 -3.92 1.32
C GLU A 87 -3.57 -3.79 2.74
N ALA A 88 -3.72 -4.91 3.46
CA ALA A 88 -4.17 -4.91 4.85
C ALA A 88 -3.18 -4.15 5.76
N THR A 89 -1.87 -4.37 5.58
CA THR A 89 -0.83 -3.64 6.31
C THR A 89 -0.89 -2.14 6.03
N GLN A 90 -1.23 -1.73 4.80
CA GLN A 90 -1.42 -0.31 4.47
C GLN A 90 -2.70 0.25 5.11
N ALA A 91 -3.80 -0.50 5.09
CA ALA A 91 -5.06 -0.11 5.72
C ALA A 91 -4.97 -0.02 7.26
N GLU A 92 -4.11 -0.82 7.89
CA GLU A 92 -3.83 -0.73 9.33
C GLU A 92 -2.92 0.46 9.68
N LYS A 93 -1.91 0.75 8.85
CA LYS A 93 -1.01 1.91 9.05
C LYS A 93 -1.71 3.25 8.90
N TYR A 94 -2.73 3.30 8.06
CA TYR A 94 -3.60 4.45 7.89
C TYR A 94 -4.98 4.00 8.32
N CYS A 95 -5.30 4.02 9.62
CA CYS A 95 -6.68 3.81 10.04
C CYS A 95 -7.57 4.73 9.19
N VAL A 96 -8.42 4.13 8.35
CA VAL A 96 -9.30 4.86 7.43
C VAL A 96 -10.72 4.73 7.97
N SER A 97 -11.34 5.86 8.34
CA SER A 97 -12.77 5.94 8.58
C SER A 97 -13.49 6.33 7.28
N VAL A 98 -14.78 6.05 7.19
CA VAL A 98 -15.60 6.47 6.04
C VAL A 98 -16.37 7.72 6.42
N CYS A 99 -16.27 8.77 5.62
CA CYS A 99 -17.04 9.98 5.85
C CYS A 99 -18.54 9.65 5.73
N PRO A 100 -19.35 9.90 6.78
CA PRO A 100 -20.78 9.55 6.78
C PRO A 100 -21.60 10.41 5.81
N GLN A 101 -21.05 11.51 5.30
CA GLN A 101 -21.78 12.45 4.45
C GLN A 101 -21.62 12.16 2.96
N CYS A 102 -20.42 11.78 2.50
CA CYS A 102 -20.13 11.53 1.08
C CYS A 102 -19.61 10.13 0.78
N GLY A 103 -19.33 9.31 1.79
CA GLY A 103 -18.82 7.95 1.63
C GLY A 103 -17.34 7.87 1.24
N THR A 104 -16.61 8.98 1.25
CA THR A 104 -15.17 8.98 0.95
C THR A 104 -14.37 8.47 2.14
N GLU A 105 -13.37 7.65 1.86
CA GLU A 105 -12.33 7.23 2.79
C GLU A 105 -11.52 8.43 3.32
N VAL A 106 -11.43 8.54 4.64
CA VAL A 106 -10.80 9.65 5.37
C VAL A 106 -9.94 9.08 6.49
N ALA A 107 -8.84 9.73 6.85
CA ALA A 107 -8.01 9.25 7.96
C ALA A 107 -8.80 9.27 9.28
N ASP A 108 -8.54 8.32 10.17
CA ASP A 108 -9.28 8.16 11.43
C ASP A 108 -9.07 9.33 12.40
N ASP A 109 -7.94 10.04 12.27
CA ASP A 109 -7.63 11.27 13.00
C ASP A 109 -8.03 12.55 12.25
N ALA A 110 -8.67 12.44 11.08
CA ALA A 110 -9.06 13.60 10.30
C ALA A 110 -10.23 14.33 10.99
N GLY A 111 -10.04 15.60 11.38
CA GLY A 111 -11.13 16.43 11.90
C GLY A 111 -12.14 16.91 10.84
N PHE A 112 -11.79 16.81 9.55
CA PHE A 112 -12.63 17.20 8.43
C PHE A 112 -12.39 16.30 7.22
N CYS A 113 -13.45 16.03 6.45
CA CYS A 113 -13.37 15.30 5.20
C CYS A 113 -12.66 16.14 4.13
N SER A 114 -11.60 15.60 3.54
CA SER A 114 -10.84 16.24 2.47
C SER A 114 -11.61 16.36 1.15
N HIS A 115 -12.69 15.59 0.98
CA HIS A 115 -13.51 15.59 -0.24
C HIS A 115 -14.69 16.56 -0.16
N CYS A 116 -15.53 16.47 0.88
CA CYS A 116 -16.75 17.28 0.98
C CYS A 116 -16.70 18.37 2.06
N GLY A 117 -15.65 18.43 2.88
CA GLY A 117 -15.50 19.41 3.95
C GLY A 117 -16.35 19.16 5.19
N ALA A 118 -17.07 18.03 5.27
CA ALA A 118 -17.84 17.66 6.46
C ALA A 118 -16.91 17.50 7.68
N LYS A 119 -17.32 17.99 8.84
CA LYS A 119 -16.60 17.80 10.09
C LYS A 119 -16.72 16.33 10.53
N LEU A 120 -15.59 15.70 10.78
CA LEU A 120 -15.47 14.33 11.26
C LEU A 120 -15.09 14.45 12.74
N SER A 121 -15.90 13.85 13.61
CA SER A 121 -15.86 14.05 15.06
C SER A 121 -15.15 12.92 15.78
#